data_AF-A0A7R9MPN2-F1
#
_entry.id   AF-A0A7R9MPN2-F1
#
_cell.length_a   1.000
_cell.length_b   1.000
_cell.length_c   1.000
_cell.angle_alpha   90.00
_cell.angle_beta   90.00
_cell.angle_gamma   90.00
#
_symmetry.space_group_name_H-M   'P 1'
#
loop_
_entity.id
_entity.type
_entity.pdbx_description
1 polymer ?
#
loop_
_entity_poly.entity_id
_entity_poly.type
_entity_poly.pdbx_seq_one_letter_code
_entity_poly.pdbx_strand_id
1 'polypeptide(L)'
;MPSTGFAILVVIYLLTGVALSLIVFFVGAIKENALEVTSGIANILPVYAMGHGIEKLYKLGSFQAACKQMSPEHLERRCQDIDSKGGTKSEYYGCCVSVCQPKHQCYDDFNAFQWDINYGISIELTYLIVTGAVYVFILWLIEGNWERLTYMFSTQKVQTSDNGLAYMGTNVQQNVAINMGTGVALNPWMRSISVQEMEDSDVTAEKNRIEGLVNTHSVNSEALVVRNLAKTFGKVIPIQAVNGLSFGVHPEECFGLLGVNGAGKTTTFRMLTGDET
;
A
#
# COMPACT_ATOMS: atom_id res chain seq x y z
N MET A 1 -6.86 2.84 -9.81
CA MET A 1 -6.09 3.79 -9.00
C MET A 1 -5.66 3.07 -7.73
N PRO A 2 -4.37 2.74 -7.54
CA PRO A 2 -3.87 2.07 -6.34
C PRO A 2 -3.69 3.04 -5.16
N SER A 3 -3.96 4.34 -5.36
CA SER A 3 -3.49 5.42 -4.49
C SER A 3 -4.27 5.60 -3.18
N THR A 4 -5.57 5.25 -3.12
CA THR A 4 -6.37 5.51 -1.91
C THR A 4 -6.02 4.58 -0.75
N GLY A 5 -5.83 3.28 -1.01
CA GLY A 5 -5.47 2.31 0.03
C GLY A 5 -4.08 2.56 0.61
N PHE A 6 -3.09 2.82 -0.26
CA PHE A 6 -1.74 3.17 0.16
C PHE A 6 -1.71 4.49 0.92
N ALA A 7 -2.41 5.53 0.44
CA ALA A 7 -2.48 6.81 1.14
C ALA A 7 -3.11 6.67 2.53
N ILE A 8 -4.20 5.90 2.68
CA ILE A 8 -4.84 5.68 3.98
C ILE A 8 -3.90 4.92 4.93
N LEU A 9 -3.22 3.87 4.44
CA LEU A 9 -2.25 3.14 5.25
C LEU A 9 -1.09 4.03 5.70
N VAL A 10 -0.52 4.82 4.78
CA VAL A 10 0.55 5.77 5.11
C VAL A 10 0.09 6.79 6.15
N VAL A 11 -1.12 7.34 6.01
CA VAL A 11 -1.68 8.30 6.98
C VAL A 11 -1.87 7.65 8.35
N ILE A 12 -2.41 6.43 8.42
CA ILE A 12 -2.57 5.69 9.69
C ILE A 12 -1.19 5.43 10.32
N TYR A 13 -0.21 4.99 9.54
CA TYR A 13 1.15 4.74 10.04
C TYR A 13 1.85 6.00 10.56
N LEU A 14 1.68 7.14 9.87
CA LEU A 14 2.22 8.42 10.31
C LEU A 14 1.56 8.88 11.61
N LEU A 15 0.23 8.85 11.70
CA LEU A 15 -0.51 9.30 12.89
C LEU A 15 -0.23 8.39 14.10
N THR A 16 -0.26 7.08 13.92
CA THR A 16 0.05 6.12 14.99
C THR A 16 1.51 6.19 15.41
N GLY A 17 2.43 6.35 14.45
CA GLY A 17 3.86 6.50 14.71
C GLY A 17 4.19 7.77 15.50
N VAL A 18 3.58 8.91 15.16
CA VAL A 18 3.75 10.17 15.92
C VAL A 18 3.16 10.05 17.32
N ALA A 19 1.96 9.48 17.46
CA ALA A 19 1.33 9.27 18.76
C ALA A 19 2.17 8.37 19.67
N LEU A 20 2.67 7.24 19.17
CA LEU A 20 3.56 6.34 19.91
C LEU A 20 4.88 7.03 20.29
N SER A 21 5.45 7.83 19.38
CA SER A 21 6.69 8.56 19.65
C SER A 21 6.52 9.56 20.80
N LEU A 22 5.41 10.29 20.82
CA LEU A 22 5.08 11.19 21.92
C LEU A 22 4.87 10.43 23.23
N ILE A 23 4.15 9.30 23.20
CA ILE A 23 3.93 8.48 24.40
C ILE A 23 5.26 7.98 24.97
N VAL A 24 6.15 7.44 24.13
CA VAL A 24 7.46 6.95 24.59
C VAL A 24 8.32 8.10 25.14
N PHE A 25 8.28 9.28 24.50
CA PHE A 25 8.97 10.47 25.00
C PHE A 25 8.48 10.87 26.41
N PHE A 26 7.16 10.96 26.61
CA PHE A 26 6.58 11.29 27.92
C PHE A 26 6.83 10.22 28.97
N VAL A 27 6.76 8.93 28.61
CA VAL A 27 7.06 7.82 29.53
C VAL A 27 8.54 7.82 29.93
N GLY A 28 9.44 8.10 28.98
CA GLY A 28 10.86 8.22 29.24
C GLY A 28 11.21 9.39 30.16
N ALA A 29 10.46 10.49 30.08
CA ALA A 29 10.61 11.62 31.00
C ALA A 29 10.19 11.29 32.45
N ILE A 30 9.35 10.25 32.66
CA ILE A 30 8.80 9.90 33.99
C ILE A 30 9.55 8.73 34.63
N LYS A 31 10.06 7.77 33.85
CA LYS A 31 10.78 6.58 34.36
C LYS A 31 11.96 6.19 33.47
N GLU A 32 13.18 6.49 33.92
CA GLU A 32 14.43 6.10 33.24
C GLU A 32 14.57 4.57 33.08
N ASN A 33 14.10 3.77 34.05
CA ASN A 33 14.21 2.30 34.01
C ASN A 33 13.17 1.61 33.11
N ALA A 34 12.15 2.32 32.62
CA ALA A 34 11.18 1.78 31.68
C ALA A 34 11.68 1.85 30.22
N LEU A 35 12.84 2.46 29.98
CA LEU A 35 13.30 2.86 28.65
C LEU A 35 13.99 1.72 27.87
N GLU A 36 14.64 0.78 28.55
CA GLU A 36 15.48 -0.25 27.91
C GLU A 36 14.66 -1.25 27.08
N VAL A 37 13.58 -1.79 27.64
CA VAL A 37 12.67 -2.74 26.95
C VAL A 37 11.82 -2.03 25.90
N THR A 38 11.51 -0.74 26.12
CA THR A 38 10.62 0.03 25.25
C THR A 38 11.33 0.53 24.00
N SER A 39 12.65 0.82 24.07
CA SER A 39 13.43 1.32 22.93
C SER A 39 13.52 0.31 21.76
N GLY A 40 13.76 -0.98 22.05
CA GLY A 40 13.93 -2.01 21.02
C GLY A 40 12.66 -2.31 20.23
N ILE A 41 11.51 -2.38 20.90
CA ILE A 41 10.20 -2.59 20.24
C ILE A 41 9.76 -1.31 19.53
N ALA A 42 9.96 -0.14 20.14
CA ALA A 42 9.59 1.13 19.53
C ALA A 42 10.39 1.41 18.25
N ASN A 43 11.64 0.93 18.13
CA ASN A 43 12.46 1.04 16.92
C ASN A 43 11.90 0.29 15.70
N ILE A 44 10.93 -0.61 15.88
CA ILE A 44 10.21 -1.22 14.75
C ILE A 44 9.41 -0.15 13.98
N LEU A 45 8.95 0.90 14.67
CA LEU A 45 8.23 2.01 14.06
C LEU A 45 9.23 2.98 13.41
N PRO A 46 9.21 3.18 12.08
CA PRO A 46 10.19 4.02 11.39
C PRO A 46 10.22 5.46 11.93
N VAL A 47 9.06 6.00 12.28
CA VAL A 47 8.92 7.37 12.81
C VAL A 47 9.67 7.52 14.14
N TYR A 48 9.56 6.52 15.02
CA TYR A 48 10.25 6.54 16.31
C TYR A 48 11.75 6.37 16.14
N ALA A 49 12.20 5.36 15.37
CA ALA A 49 13.62 5.11 15.11
C ALA A 49 14.32 6.35 14.53
N MET A 50 13.65 7.04 13.59
CA MET A 50 14.16 8.30 13.03
C MET A 50 14.24 9.41 14.08
N GLY A 51 13.18 9.63 14.87
CA GLY A 51 13.15 10.67 15.89
C GLY A 51 14.22 10.46 16.97
N HIS A 52 14.32 9.24 17.50
CA HIS A 52 15.30 8.87 18.50
C HIS A 52 16.74 8.95 17.97
N GLY A 53 16.96 8.54 16.71
CA GLY A 53 18.26 8.68 16.05
C GLY A 53 18.70 10.14 15.91
N ILE A 54 17.78 11.05 15.54
CA ILE A 54 18.06 12.49 15.47
C ILE A 54 18.35 13.07 16.86
N GLU A 55 17.60 12.65 17.89
CA GLU A 55 17.85 13.09 19.26
C GLU A 55 19.26 12.69 19.73
N LYS A 56 19.69 11.45 19.44
CA LYS A 56 21.05 10.99 19.71
C LYS A 56 22.10 11.82 18.98
N LEU A 57 21.89 12.13 17.70
CA LEU A 57 22.80 13.00 16.94
C LEU A 57 22.85 14.42 17.50
N TYR A 58 21.71 14.97 17.92
CA TYR A 58 21.65 16.29 18.52
C TYR A 58 22.40 16.34 19.85
N LYS A 59 22.19 15.35 20.73
CA LYS A 59 22.93 15.22 22.00
C LYS A 59 24.42 15.04 21.76
N LEU A 60 24.80 14.22 20.78
CA LEU A 60 26.19 14.01 20.38
C LEU A 60 26.84 15.33 19.91
N GLY A 61 26.17 16.07 19.03
CA GLY A 61 26.68 17.32 18.48
C GLY A 61 26.75 18.44 19.52
N SER A 62 25.73 18.59 20.38
CA SER A 62 25.72 19.60 21.44
C SER A 62 26.79 19.31 22.50
N PHE A 63 26.97 18.04 22.85
CA PHE A 63 28.02 17.61 23.77
C PHE A 63 29.43 17.86 23.21
N GLN A 64 29.66 17.51 21.94
CA GLN A 64 30.95 17.75 21.30
C GLN A 64 31.28 19.25 21.22
N ALA A 65 30.28 20.09 20.93
CA ALA A 65 30.45 21.54 20.95
C ALA A 65 30.81 22.04 22.36
N ALA A 66 30.15 21.51 23.39
CA ALA A 66 30.44 21.84 24.79
C ALA A 66 31.86 21.42 25.20
N CYS A 67 32.33 20.22 24.82
CA CYS A 67 33.71 19.79 25.10
C CYS A 67 34.74 20.72 24.40
N LYS A 68 34.52 21.07 23.12
CA LYS A 68 35.44 21.91 22.33
C LYS A 68 35.50 23.36 22.79
N GLN A 69 34.44 23.87 23.40
CA GLN A 69 34.37 25.27 23.87
C GLN A 69 35.15 25.48 25.19
N MET A 70 35.51 24.41 25.90
CA MET A 70 36.24 24.48 27.17
C MET A 70 37.76 24.64 26.93
N SER A 71 38.39 25.57 27.65
CA SER A 71 39.84 25.70 27.62
C SER A 71 40.51 24.45 28.23
N PRO A 72 41.67 24.01 27.73
CA PRO A 72 42.34 22.77 28.18
C PRO A 72 42.57 22.70 29.70
N GLU A 73 42.91 23.82 30.33
CA GLU A 73 43.18 23.87 31.79
C GLU A 73 41.92 23.65 32.65
N HIS A 74 40.77 24.15 32.20
CA HIS A 74 39.49 23.95 32.89
C HIS A 74 38.94 22.54 32.68
N LEU A 75 39.17 21.97 31.49
CA LEU A 75 38.80 20.59 31.18
C LEU A 75 39.54 19.62 32.11
N GLU A 76 40.86 19.79 32.26
CA GLU A 76 41.69 18.94 33.12
C GLU A 76 41.24 18.95 34.59
N ARG A 77 40.95 20.15 35.16
CA ARG A 77 40.43 20.24 36.53
C ARG A 77 39.07 19.56 36.69
N ARG A 78 38.20 19.64 35.68
CA ARG A 78 36.89 18.99 35.70
C ARG A 78 37.03 17.47 35.57
N CYS A 79 37.96 16.99 34.76
CA CYS A 79 38.25 15.56 34.63
C CYS A 79 38.74 14.95 35.96
N GLN A 80 39.59 15.68 36.70
CA GLN A 80 40.04 15.25 38.03
C GLN A 80 38.88 15.21 39.05
N ASP A 81 37.96 16.18 39.03
CA ASP A 81 36.76 16.15 39.89
C ASP A 81 35.84 14.98 39.55
N ILE A 82 35.66 14.68 38.26
CA ILE A 82 34.84 13.56 37.78
C ILE A 82 35.42 12.21 38.22
N ASP A 83 36.74 12.03 38.10
CA ASP A 83 37.43 10.82 38.55
C ASP A 83 37.22 10.61 40.06
N SER A 84 37.38 11.66 40.85
CA SER A 84 37.21 11.62 42.31
C SER A 84 35.79 11.26 42.78
N LYS A 85 34.77 11.52 41.96
CA LYS A 85 33.34 11.29 42.27
C LYS A 85 32.78 10.02 41.63
N GLY A 86 33.62 9.18 41.03
CA GLY A 86 33.21 7.89 40.48
C GLY A 86 32.74 7.92 39.03
N GLY A 87 33.24 8.86 38.21
CA GLY A 87 33.34 8.76 36.75
C GLY A 87 32.04 8.72 35.95
N THR A 88 31.29 7.64 36.06
CA THR A 88 30.29 7.19 35.07
C THR A 88 28.94 7.90 35.11
N LYS A 89 28.68 8.73 36.12
CA LYS A 89 27.41 9.49 36.26
C LYS A 89 27.50 10.94 35.80
N SER A 90 28.68 11.43 35.46
CA SER A 90 28.85 12.80 35.02
C SER A 90 28.52 12.93 33.53
N GLU A 91 27.68 13.92 33.21
CA GLU A 91 27.35 14.28 31.83
C GLU A 91 28.62 14.55 30.99
N TYR A 92 29.69 15.06 31.61
CA TYR A 92 30.95 15.44 30.95
C TYR A 92 32.04 14.37 30.96
N TYR A 93 31.77 13.18 31.49
CA TYR A 93 32.76 12.09 31.58
C TYR A 93 33.38 11.72 30.22
N GLY A 94 32.58 11.77 29.15
CA GLY A 94 33.03 11.47 27.78
C GLY A 94 34.11 12.41 27.26
N CYS A 95 34.17 13.67 27.71
CA CYS A 95 35.22 14.63 27.30
C CYS A 95 36.61 14.30 27.88
N CYS A 96 36.71 13.38 28.86
CA CYS A 96 37.92 13.14 29.65
C CYS A 96 38.59 11.82 29.27
N VAL A 97 39.60 11.87 28.40
CA VAL A 97 40.34 10.68 27.92
C VAL A 97 41.00 9.90 29.06
N SER A 98 41.44 10.59 30.12
CA SER A 98 42.12 10.00 31.29
C SER A 98 41.22 9.13 32.17
N VAL A 99 39.91 9.38 32.19
CA VAL A 99 38.95 8.72 33.10
C VAL A 99 38.13 7.65 32.37
N CYS A 100 38.04 7.76 31.05
CA CYS A 100 37.12 6.98 30.24
C CYS A 100 37.62 5.56 29.85
N GLN A 101 38.93 5.28 29.97
CA GLN A 101 39.49 3.95 29.70
C GLN A 101 39.48 2.99 30.91
N PRO A 102 39.33 1.65 30.71
CA PRO A 102 39.28 0.91 29.44
C PRO A 102 37.89 0.36 29.09
N LYS A 103 36.85 0.64 29.89
CA LYS A 103 35.51 0.07 29.72
C LYS A 103 34.56 0.88 28.83
N HIS A 104 34.86 2.14 28.53
CA HIS A 104 33.98 3.02 27.75
C HIS A 104 34.78 3.75 26.66
N GLN A 105 34.13 4.09 25.54
CA GLN A 105 34.75 4.84 24.43
C GLN A 105 34.75 6.33 24.75
N CYS A 106 35.88 7.00 24.52
CA CYS A 106 36.09 8.42 24.87
C CYS A 106 35.85 9.32 23.65
N TYR A 107 35.32 10.53 23.85
CA TYR A 107 34.69 11.32 22.78
C TYR A 107 35.62 11.91 21.72
N ASP A 108 36.94 11.88 21.92
CA ASP A 108 37.89 12.52 20.99
C ASP A 108 37.97 11.80 19.62
N ASP A 109 37.45 10.58 19.50
CA ASP A 109 37.46 9.74 18.28
C ASP A 109 36.07 9.14 17.93
N PHE A 110 34.98 9.91 18.12
CA PHE A 110 33.63 9.35 17.91
C PHE A 110 33.15 9.32 16.46
N ASN A 111 32.89 8.11 15.97
CA ASN A 111 32.15 7.87 14.74
C ASN A 111 30.65 7.83 15.06
N ALA A 112 29.85 8.75 14.50
CA ALA A 112 28.39 8.76 14.71
C ALA A 112 27.72 7.42 14.32
N PHE A 113 28.32 6.68 13.38
CA PHE A 113 27.88 5.38 12.90
C PHE A 113 28.38 4.18 13.74
N GLN A 114 28.93 4.42 14.92
CA GLN A 114 29.32 3.32 15.80
C GLN A 114 28.11 2.50 16.26
N TRP A 115 28.32 1.20 16.43
CA TRP A 115 27.35 0.27 16.97
C TRP A 115 27.34 0.30 18.50
N ASP A 116 26.84 1.40 19.04
CA ASP A 116 26.69 1.62 20.48
C ASP A 116 25.23 1.95 20.84
N ILE A 117 24.74 1.36 21.93
CA ILE A 117 23.34 1.45 22.35
C ILE A 117 22.99 2.86 22.86
N ASN A 118 23.94 3.53 23.49
CA ASN A 118 23.71 4.81 24.17
C ASN A 118 23.98 6.00 23.25
N TYR A 119 25.03 5.91 22.43
CA TYR A 119 25.54 7.07 21.69
C TYR A 119 25.66 6.86 20.17
N GLY A 120 25.46 5.64 19.68
CA GLY A 120 25.48 5.32 18.25
C GLY A 120 24.10 5.44 17.60
N ILE A 121 24.06 5.82 16.32
CA ILE A 121 22.84 5.86 15.48
C ILE A 121 22.70 4.61 14.58
N SER A 122 23.72 3.76 14.48
CA SER A 122 23.72 2.67 13.49
C SER A 122 22.65 1.61 13.77
N ILE A 123 22.25 1.43 15.02
CA ILE A 123 21.17 0.54 15.42
C ILE A 123 19.86 1.05 14.82
N GLU A 124 19.51 2.30 15.05
CA GLU A 124 18.30 2.95 14.51
C GLU A 124 18.27 2.94 12.98
N LEU A 125 19.40 3.21 12.34
CA LEU A 125 19.52 3.12 10.88
C LEU A 125 19.30 1.69 10.37
N THR A 126 19.80 0.68 11.09
CA THR A 126 19.59 -0.72 10.73
C THR A 126 18.11 -1.10 10.82
N TYR A 127 17.41 -0.67 11.88
CA TYR A 127 15.97 -0.86 11.99
C TYR A 127 15.21 -0.20 10.83
N LEU A 128 15.56 1.02 10.45
CA LEU A 128 14.94 1.70 9.30
C LEU A 128 15.14 0.95 7.99
N ILE A 129 16.35 0.41 7.75
CA ILE A 129 16.66 -0.36 6.55
C ILE A 129 15.89 -1.68 6.53
N VAL A 130 15.91 -2.43 7.64
CA VAL A 130 15.24 -3.73 7.75
C VAL A 130 13.73 -3.56 7.61
N THR A 131 13.14 -2.62 8.37
CA THR A 131 11.71 -2.34 8.31
C THR A 131 11.30 -1.83 6.93
N GLY A 132 12.10 -0.98 6.29
CA GLY A 132 11.88 -0.54 4.90
C GLY A 132 11.87 -1.71 3.92
N ALA A 133 12.83 -2.63 4.02
CA ALA A 133 12.88 -3.83 3.20
C ALA A 133 11.67 -4.75 3.42
N VAL A 134 11.22 -4.90 4.66
CA VAL A 134 10.00 -5.64 5.01
C VAL A 134 8.77 -4.99 4.38
N TYR A 135 8.62 -3.67 4.44
CA TYR A 135 7.49 -2.98 3.80
C TYR A 135 7.50 -3.12 2.28
N VAL A 136 8.67 -2.97 1.65
CA VAL A 136 8.80 -3.20 0.20
C VAL A 136 8.44 -4.63 -0.16
N PHE A 137 8.86 -5.62 0.64
CA PHE A 137 8.49 -7.01 0.44
C PHE A 137 6.99 -7.26 0.62
N ILE A 138 6.37 -6.68 1.66
CA ILE A 138 4.92 -6.76 1.88
C ILE A 138 4.16 -6.11 0.73
N LEU A 139 4.58 -4.93 0.28
CA LEU A 139 3.96 -4.26 -0.87
C LEU A 139 4.13 -5.09 -2.13
N TRP A 140 5.29 -5.69 -2.35
CA TRP A 140 5.52 -6.61 -3.46
C TRP A 140 4.62 -7.86 -3.38
N LEU A 141 4.38 -8.41 -2.17
CA LEU A 141 3.42 -9.50 -1.97
C LEU A 141 1.98 -9.05 -2.18
N ILE A 142 1.62 -7.85 -1.72
CA ILE A 142 0.28 -7.29 -1.93
C ILE A 142 0.09 -7.06 -3.42
N GLU A 143 0.92 -6.25 -4.09
CA GLU A 143 0.79 -5.93 -5.52
C GLU A 143 0.95 -7.17 -6.41
N GLY A 144 1.86 -8.08 -6.09
CA GLY A 144 2.08 -9.32 -6.83
C GLY A 144 0.94 -10.33 -6.71
N ASN A 145 0.08 -10.19 -5.68
CA ASN A 145 -1.01 -11.14 -5.39
C ASN A 145 -2.40 -10.47 -5.39
N TRP A 146 -2.48 -9.13 -5.48
CA TRP A 146 -3.71 -8.35 -5.49
C TRP A 146 -4.56 -8.65 -6.72
N GLU A 147 -3.91 -8.87 -7.87
CA GLU A 147 -4.55 -9.35 -9.12
C GLU A 147 -5.31 -10.67 -8.95
N ARG A 148 -5.02 -11.48 -7.91
CA ARG A 148 -5.69 -12.76 -7.63
C ARG A 148 -6.65 -12.68 -6.43
N LEU A 149 -6.36 -11.79 -5.49
CA LEU A 149 -7.14 -11.57 -4.27
C LEU A 149 -8.40 -10.72 -4.52
N THR A 150 -8.37 -9.76 -5.43
CA THR A 150 -9.58 -8.98 -5.79
C THR A 150 -10.68 -9.85 -6.40
N TYR A 151 -10.31 -10.87 -7.18
CA TYR A 151 -11.27 -11.86 -7.70
C TYR A 151 -11.83 -12.79 -6.62
N MET A 152 -11.10 -13.04 -5.52
CA MET A 152 -11.59 -13.89 -4.42
C MET A 152 -12.41 -13.12 -3.37
N PHE A 153 -12.11 -11.84 -3.13
CA PHE A 153 -12.79 -11.04 -2.09
C PHE A 153 -14.04 -10.29 -2.59
N SER A 154 -14.29 -10.22 -3.90
CA SER A 154 -15.53 -9.65 -4.44
C SER A 154 -16.76 -10.57 -4.29
N THR A 155 -16.61 -11.82 -3.83
CA THR A 155 -17.73 -12.77 -3.72
C THR A 155 -18.31 -12.91 -2.31
N GLN A 156 -18.07 -11.98 -1.39
CA GLN A 156 -18.57 -12.14 -0.02
C GLN A 156 -19.14 -10.87 0.62
N LYS A 157 -20.24 -10.38 0.05
CA LYS A 157 -21.32 -9.73 0.82
C LYS A 157 -22.68 -10.18 0.29
N VAL A 158 -23.03 -11.44 0.53
CA VAL A 158 -24.44 -11.86 0.58
C VAL A 158 -24.83 -11.88 2.05
N GLN A 159 -25.38 -10.77 2.52
CA GLN A 159 -26.22 -10.78 3.71
C GLN A 159 -27.66 -10.90 3.21
N THR A 160 -28.17 -12.12 3.30
CA THR A 160 -29.60 -12.43 3.24
C THR A 160 -30.33 -11.61 4.29
N SER A 161 -31.30 -10.80 3.86
CA SER A 161 -32.45 -10.47 4.68
C SER A 161 -33.64 -10.37 3.75
N ASP A 162 -34.44 -11.44 3.73
CA ASP A 162 -35.78 -11.44 3.20
C ASP A 162 -36.59 -10.30 3.82
N ASN A 163 -37.29 -9.55 2.96
CA ASN A 163 -38.65 -9.08 3.18
C ASN A 163 -39.17 -8.53 1.85
N GLY A 164 -40.14 -9.24 1.29
CA GLY A 164 -40.63 -9.04 -0.07
C GLY A 164 -41.48 -7.80 -0.27
N LEU A 165 -41.56 -7.41 -1.54
CA LEU A 165 -42.73 -6.76 -2.14
C LEU A 165 -42.70 -7.05 -3.65
N ALA A 166 -43.77 -7.69 -4.10
CA ALA A 166 -43.97 -8.17 -5.45
C ALA A 166 -44.15 -7.02 -6.44
N TYR A 167 -43.52 -7.12 -7.62
CA TYR A 167 -44.00 -6.44 -8.82
C TYR A 167 -44.09 -7.45 -9.97
N MET A 168 -45.32 -7.59 -10.46
CA MET A 168 -45.71 -8.34 -11.65
C MET A 168 -45.15 -7.65 -12.90
N GLY A 169 -44.59 -8.43 -13.83
CA GLY A 169 -44.14 -7.94 -15.13
C GLY A 169 -43.90 -9.07 -16.12
N THR A 170 -44.98 -9.57 -16.72
CA THR A 170 -45.14 -10.21 -18.05
C THR A 170 -44.02 -11.08 -18.64
N ASN A 171 -44.38 -12.34 -18.86
CA ASN A 171 -43.69 -13.37 -19.67
C ASN A 171 -43.20 -12.88 -21.04
N VAL A 172 -41.95 -13.22 -21.38
CA VAL A 172 -41.57 -13.64 -22.73
C VAL A 172 -40.81 -14.95 -22.62
N GLN A 173 -41.46 -16.04 -23.04
CA GLN A 173 -40.78 -17.29 -23.33
C GLN A 173 -39.91 -17.09 -24.57
N GLN A 174 -38.62 -17.44 -24.49
CA GLN A 174 -37.87 -17.77 -25.69
C GLN A 174 -37.15 -19.10 -25.49
N ASN A 175 -37.84 -20.15 -25.92
CA ASN A 175 -37.30 -21.48 -26.11
C ASN A 175 -36.30 -21.43 -27.27
N VAL A 176 -35.01 -21.64 -27.00
CA VAL A 176 -34.05 -22.00 -28.05
C VAL A 176 -33.85 -23.51 -27.98
N ALA A 177 -34.54 -24.23 -28.86
CA ALA A 177 -34.25 -25.63 -29.16
C ALA A 177 -33.05 -25.68 -30.12
N ILE A 178 -31.94 -26.31 -29.71
CA ILE A 178 -30.87 -26.70 -30.62
C ILE A 178 -30.90 -28.23 -30.73
N ASN A 179 -31.45 -28.71 -31.85
CA ASN A 179 -31.25 -30.08 -32.33
C ASN A 179 -30.00 -30.09 -33.22
N MET A 180 -28.89 -30.68 -32.75
CA MET A 180 -27.86 -31.22 -33.63
C MET A 180 -27.30 -32.51 -33.02
N GLY A 181 -27.49 -33.60 -33.77
CA GLY A 181 -27.04 -34.94 -33.41
C GLY A 181 -25.53 -35.12 -33.56
N THR A 182 -25.10 -36.32 -33.15
CA THR A 182 -23.75 -36.89 -33.08
C THR A 182 -23.04 -36.65 -31.75
N GLY A 183 -22.86 -37.76 -31.03
CA GLY A 183 -22.49 -37.81 -29.63
C GLY A 183 -21.03 -37.46 -29.38
N VAL A 184 -20.83 -36.49 -28.50
CA VAL A 184 -19.74 -36.43 -27.54
C VAL A 184 -20.38 -35.98 -26.22
N ALA A 185 -20.41 -36.86 -25.23
CA ALA A 185 -20.95 -36.53 -23.91
C ALA A 185 -19.99 -35.55 -23.21
N LEU A 186 -20.31 -34.25 -23.26
CA LEU A 186 -19.63 -33.26 -22.46
C LEU A 186 -20.13 -33.33 -21.01
N ASN A 187 -19.17 -33.30 -20.09
CA ASN A 187 -19.36 -33.49 -18.65
C ASN A 187 -20.35 -32.41 -18.11
N PRO A 188 -21.34 -32.76 -17.27
CA PRO A 188 -22.40 -31.83 -16.78
C PRO A 188 -21.96 -30.60 -15.95
N TRP A 189 -20.66 -30.40 -15.73
CA TRP A 189 -20.06 -29.47 -14.75
C TRP A 189 -19.41 -28.27 -15.44
N MET A 190 -19.32 -28.28 -16.78
CA MET A 190 -18.77 -27.19 -17.60
C MET A 190 -19.84 -26.26 -18.20
N ARG A 191 -21.08 -26.31 -17.70
CA ARG A 191 -21.95 -25.14 -17.84
C ARG A 191 -21.34 -24.06 -16.96
N SER A 192 -20.65 -23.12 -17.59
CA SER A 192 -20.36 -21.81 -17.03
C SER A 192 -21.55 -21.41 -16.18
N ILE A 193 -21.35 -21.31 -14.87
CA ILE A 193 -22.25 -20.56 -14.01
C ILE A 193 -22.18 -19.16 -14.60
N SER A 194 -23.12 -18.85 -15.50
CA SER A 194 -23.41 -17.48 -15.86
C SER A 194 -23.96 -16.89 -14.59
N VAL A 195 -23.07 -16.33 -13.78
CA VAL A 195 -23.45 -15.24 -12.89
C VAL A 195 -24.10 -14.26 -13.85
N GLN A 196 -25.44 -14.23 -13.89
CA GLN A 196 -26.13 -13.08 -14.44
C GLN A 196 -25.75 -11.98 -13.47
N GLU A 197 -24.64 -11.29 -13.77
CA GLU A 197 -24.43 -9.96 -13.25
C GLU A 197 -25.73 -9.22 -13.58
N MET A 198 -26.41 -8.74 -12.54
CA MET A 198 -27.50 -7.80 -12.75
C MET A 198 -26.85 -6.56 -13.38
N GLU A 199 -26.84 -6.54 -14.71
CA GLU A 199 -26.45 -5.38 -15.49
C GLU A 199 -27.41 -4.26 -15.12
N ASP A 200 -26.86 -3.05 -14.91
CA ASP A 200 -27.70 -1.89 -14.60
C ASP A 200 -28.73 -1.67 -15.72
N SER A 201 -29.88 -1.08 -15.36
CA SER A 201 -31.02 -0.88 -16.27
C SER A 201 -30.63 -0.05 -17.49
N ASP A 202 -29.78 0.97 -17.31
CA ASP A 202 -29.25 1.82 -18.36
C ASP A 202 -28.29 1.07 -19.29
N VAL A 203 -27.41 0.22 -18.74
CA VAL A 203 -26.51 -0.65 -19.52
C VAL A 203 -27.32 -1.61 -20.40
N THR A 204 -28.36 -2.22 -19.84
CA THR A 204 -29.23 -3.15 -20.57
C THR A 204 -30.03 -2.42 -21.65
N ALA A 205 -30.55 -1.22 -21.35
CA ALA A 205 -31.26 -0.38 -22.30
C ALA A 205 -30.37 0.02 -23.48
N GLU A 206 -29.13 0.43 -23.21
CA GLU A 206 -28.15 0.79 -24.23
C GLU A 206 -27.79 -0.41 -25.12
N LYS A 207 -27.53 -1.57 -24.52
CA LYS A 207 -27.28 -2.81 -25.25
C LYS A 207 -28.43 -3.17 -26.20
N ASN A 208 -29.67 -3.06 -25.74
CA ASN A 208 -30.86 -3.27 -26.57
C ASN A 208 -30.99 -2.22 -27.69
N ARG A 209 -30.63 -0.96 -27.42
CA ARG A 209 -30.60 0.12 -28.41
C ARG A 209 -29.60 -0.20 -29.53
N ILE A 210 -28.39 -0.63 -29.17
CA ILE A 210 -27.35 -1.01 -30.15
C ILE A 210 -27.76 -2.22 -30.97
N GLU A 211 -28.32 -3.26 -30.33
CA GLU A 211 -28.88 -4.41 -31.05
C GLU A 211 -29.96 -3.97 -32.04
N GLY A 212 -30.85 -3.06 -31.63
CA GLY A 212 -31.88 -2.48 -32.51
C GLY A 212 -31.28 -1.73 -33.71
N LEU A 213 -30.28 -0.88 -33.49
CA LEU A 213 -29.61 -0.11 -34.56
C LEU A 213 -28.93 -1.01 -35.58
N VAL A 214 -28.25 -2.06 -35.12
CA VAL A 214 -27.55 -3.00 -36.01
C VAL A 214 -28.56 -3.85 -36.79
N ASN A 215 -29.61 -4.35 -36.14
CA ASN A 215 -30.63 -5.15 -36.81
C ASN A 215 -31.42 -4.35 -37.86
N THR A 216 -31.69 -3.07 -37.59
CA THR A 216 -32.39 -2.17 -38.52
C THR A 216 -31.48 -1.49 -39.53
N HIS A 217 -30.17 -1.81 -39.54
CA HIS A 217 -29.16 -1.19 -40.41
C HIS A 217 -29.13 0.35 -40.32
N SER A 218 -29.55 0.92 -39.19
CA SER A 218 -29.62 2.37 -38.96
C SER A 218 -28.35 2.90 -38.28
N VAL A 219 -27.22 2.21 -38.41
CA VAL A 219 -25.94 2.57 -37.77
C VAL A 219 -25.33 3.87 -38.29
N ASN A 220 -25.75 4.34 -39.47
CA ASN A 220 -25.22 5.56 -40.10
C ASN A 220 -25.59 6.85 -39.35
N SER A 221 -26.53 6.79 -38.40
CA SER A 221 -26.86 7.94 -37.54
C SER A 221 -25.90 8.11 -36.37
N GLU A 222 -24.98 7.16 -36.17
CA GLU A 222 -24.00 7.14 -35.08
C GLU A 222 -22.59 7.42 -35.62
N ALA A 223 -21.76 8.10 -34.83
CA ALA A 223 -20.33 8.27 -35.15
C ALA A 223 -19.53 7.00 -34.87
N LEU A 224 -19.92 6.24 -33.85
CA LEU A 224 -19.33 4.95 -33.50
C LEU A 224 -20.40 4.01 -32.94
N VAL A 225 -20.40 2.75 -33.39
CA VAL A 225 -21.22 1.69 -32.83
C VAL A 225 -20.33 0.54 -32.40
N VAL A 226 -20.34 0.23 -31.11
CA VAL A 226 -19.63 -0.89 -30.50
C VAL A 226 -20.65 -1.93 -30.08
N ARG A 227 -20.52 -3.17 -30.57
CA ARG A 227 -21.43 -4.26 -30.26
C ARG A 227 -20.67 -5.47 -29.75
N ASN A 228 -21.02 -5.92 -28.54
CA ASN A 228 -20.55 -7.14 -27.91
C ASN A 228 -19.01 -7.30 -27.98
N LEU A 229 -18.29 -6.19 -27.78
CA LEU A 229 -16.83 -6.16 -27.86
C LEU A 229 -16.24 -6.95 -26.70
N ALA A 230 -15.36 -7.90 -27.00
CA ALA A 230 -14.73 -8.76 -26.01
C ALA A 230 -13.26 -8.97 -26.34
N LYS A 231 -12.42 -9.04 -25.30
CA LYS A 231 -10.98 -9.32 -25.42
C LYS A 231 -10.53 -10.24 -24.32
N THR A 232 -9.78 -11.26 -24.70
CA THR A 232 -9.12 -12.19 -23.79
C THR A 232 -7.63 -12.20 -24.11
N PHE A 233 -6.80 -12.08 -23.08
CA PHE A 233 -5.34 -12.17 -23.16
C PHE A 233 -4.83 -13.48 -22.55
N GLY A 234 -3.63 -13.89 -22.96
CA GLY A 234 -2.97 -15.09 -22.46
C GLY A 234 -3.31 -16.34 -23.27
N LYS A 235 -2.29 -17.18 -23.51
CA LYS A 235 -2.42 -18.45 -24.26
C LYS A 235 -2.66 -19.65 -23.35
N VAL A 236 -2.08 -19.63 -22.15
CA VAL A 236 -2.11 -20.76 -21.19
C VAL A 236 -3.16 -20.53 -20.12
N ILE A 237 -3.27 -19.31 -19.61
CA ILE A 237 -4.31 -18.89 -18.66
C ILE A 237 -5.06 -17.73 -19.32
N PRO A 238 -6.30 -17.94 -19.78
CA PRO A 238 -7.08 -16.89 -20.41
C PRO A 238 -7.57 -15.87 -19.36
N ILE A 239 -7.29 -14.59 -19.61
CA ILE A 239 -7.75 -13.46 -18.78
C ILE A 239 -8.63 -12.58 -19.65
N GLN A 240 -9.92 -12.49 -19.31
CA GLN A 240 -10.87 -11.68 -20.04
C GLN A 240 -10.76 -10.21 -19.60
N ALA A 241 -10.20 -9.37 -20.47
CA ALA A 241 -9.98 -7.95 -20.20
C ALA A 241 -11.19 -7.08 -20.58
N VAL A 242 -11.99 -7.52 -21.56
CA VAL A 242 -13.25 -6.87 -21.95
C VAL A 242 -14.28 -7.96 -22.22
N ASN A 243 -15.50 -7.80 -21.70
CA ASN A 243 -16.56 -8.80 -21.80
C ASN A 243 -17.86 -8.16 -22.32
N GLY A 244 -18.19 -8.41 -23.59
CA GLY A 244 -19.50 -8.09 -24.17
C GLY A 244 -19.91 -6.62 -24.11
N LEU A 245 -18.96 -5.69 -24.27
CA LEU A 245 -19.21 -4.25 -24.20
C LEU A 245 -19.99 -3.76 -25.43
N SER A 246 -21.14 -3.12 -25.21
CA SER A 246 -22.00 -2.54 -26.26
C SER A 246 -22.37 -1.10 -25.93
N PHE A 247 -22.06 -0.16 -26.82
CA PHE A 247 -22.45 1.25 -26.70
C PHE A 247 -22.37 1.95 -28.06
N GLY A 248 -23.06 3.07 -28.20
CA GLY A 248 -22.98 3.97 -29.35
C GLY A 248 -22.50 5.34 -28.94
N VAL A 249 -21.90 6.07 -29.89
CA VAL A 249 -21.50 7.47 -29.71
C VAL A 249 -22.12 8.29 -30.83
N HIS A 250 -22.89 9.29 -30.46
CA HIS A 250 -23.54 10.18 -31.41
C HIS A 250 -22.53 11.10 -32.10
N PRO A 251 -22.85 11.62 -33.30
CA PRO A 251 -22.08 12.71 -33.89
C PRO A 251 -21.99 13.90 -32.91
N GLU A 252 -20.81 14.51 -32.83
CA GLU A 252 -20.52 15.65 -31.95
C GLU A 252 -20.56 15.36 -30.43
N GLU A 253 -20.67 14.08 -30.03
CA GLU A 253 -20.59 13.65 -28.64
C GLU A 253 -19.15 13.35 -28.21
N CYS A 254 -18.77 13.76 -27.00
CA CYS A 254 -17.49 13.38 -26.38
C CYS A 254 -17.72 12.25 -25.37
N PHE A 255 -17.34 11.01 -25.74
CA PHE A 255 -17.51 9.83 -24.91
C PHE A 255 -16.25 9.52 -24.06
N GLY A 256 -16.43 9.37 -22.74
CA GLY A 256 -15.35 9.10 -21.79
C GLY A 256 -15.54 7.77 -21.05
N LEU A 257 -14.50 6.92 -21.03
CA LEU A 257 -14.49 5.69 -20.23
C LEU A 257 -13.89 5.95 -18.85
N LEU A 258 -14.68 5.73 -17.79
CA LEU A 258 -14.27 5.85 -16.40
C LEU A 258 -14.39 4.50 -15.68
N GLY A 259 -13.48 4.23 -14.75
CA GLY A 259 -13.47 2.96 -14.02
C GLY A 259 -12.14 2.68 -13.33
N VAL A 260 -12.08 1.62 -12.53
CA VAL A 260 -10.88 1.20 -11.79
C VAL A 260 -9.74 0.77 -12.73
N ASN A 261 -8.51 0.67 -12.21
CA ASN A 261 -7.40 0.11 -13.00
C ASN A 261 -7.69 -1.37 -13.28
N GLY A 262 -7.38 -1.84 -14.48
CA GLY A 262 -7.69 -3.22 -14.90
C GLY A 262 -9.10 -3.42 -15.47
N ALA A 263 -10.00 -2.42 -15.42
CA ALA A 263 -11.36 -2.52 -15.98
C ALA A 263 -11.45 -2.57 -17.53
N GLY A 264 -10.32 -2.67 -18.24
CA GLY A 264 -10.33 -2.77 -19.70
C GLY A 264 -10.39 -1.44 -20.48
N LYS A 265 -10.39 -0.26 -19.86
CA LYS A 265 -10.50 1.06 -20.56
C LYS A 265 -9.50 1.24 -21.71
N THR A 266 -8.19 1.09 -21.42
CA THR A 266 -7.13 1.24 -22.43
C THR A 266 -7.23 0.14 -23.48
N THR A 267 -7.56 -1.08 -23.08
CA THR A 267 -7.79 -2.20 -24.00
C THR A 267 -8.93 -1.88 -24.96
N THR A 268 -10.04 -1.35 -24.47
CA THR A 268 -11.18 -0.90 -25.31
C THR A 268 -10.73 0.14 -26.30
N PHE A 269 -10.02 1.20 -25.87
CA PHE A 269 -9.53 2.22 -26.81
C PHE A 269 -8.60 1.64 -27.89
N ARG A 270 -7.66 0.76 -27.52
CA ARG A 270 -6.77 0.11 -28.49
C ARG A 270 -7.50 -0.76 -29.50
N MET A 271 -8.56 -1.43 -29.08
CA MET A 271 -9.42 -2.19 -29.99
C MET A 271 -10.19 -1.26 -30.95
N LEU A 272 -10.65 -0.11 -30.46
CA LEU A 272 -11.38 0.86 -31.28
C LEU A 272 -10.48 1.61 -32.28
N THR A 273 -9.22 1.89 -31.92
CA THR A 273 -8.23 2.51 -32.83
C THR A 273 -7.60 1.51 -33.79
N GLY A 274 -7.82 0.21 -33.59
CA GLY A 274 -7.24 -0.86 -34.40
C GLY A 274 -5.78 -1.20 -34.06
N ASP A 275 -5.25 -0.71 -32.94
CA ASP A 275 -3.88 -1.00 -32.48
C ASP A 275 -3.75 -2.44 -31.93
N GLU A 276 -4.85 -3.05 -31.49
CA GLU A 276 -4.89 -4.43 -31.04
C GLU A 276 -6.06 -5.22 -31.67
N THR A 277 -5.72 -6.26 -32.44
CA THR A 277 -6.65 -7.27 -32.99
C THR A 277 -6.84 -8.43 -32.04
#